data_AF-A0A645I7F8-F1
#
_entry.id   AF-A0A645I7F8-F1
#
_cell.length_a   1.000
_cell.length_b   1.000
_cell.length_c   1.000
_cell.angle_alpha   90.00
_cell.angle_beta   90.00
_cell.angle_gamma   90.00
#
_symmetry.space_group_name_H-M   'P 1'
#
loop_
_entity.id
_entity.type
_entity.pdbx_description
1 polymer ?
#
loop_
_entity_poly.entity_id
_entity_poly.type
_entity_poly.pdbx_seq_one_letter_code
_entity_poly.pdbx_strand_id
1 'polypeptide(L)'
;MNYGKPLPAGTELWKWGRTADNQNPHWYRIPSTVKGQVVNFELQDGGPGDDDLTKDGQIADPTALVTPKAVPPTGDAVAVPTLSAWGLLALALSFLPFAPLVQRYTRKR
;
A
#
# COMPACT_ATOMS: atom_id res chain seq x y z
N MET A 1 -0.85 -13.72 -18.71
CA MET A 1 -2.20 -13.29 -18.24
C MET A 1 -2.78 -12.23 -19.18
N ASN A 2 -4.10 -12.26 -19.45
CA ASN A 2 -4.80 -11.29 -20.32
C ASN A 2 -5.92 -10.57 -19.55
N TYR A 3 -5.91 -9.24 -19.52
CA TYR A 3 -6.77 -8.40 -18.67
C TYR A 3 -7.97 -7.78 -19.39
N GLY A 4 -8.22 -8.15 -20.65
CA GLY A 4 -9.40 -7.73 -21.42
C GLY A 4 -9.40 -6.26 -21.90
N LYS A 5 -8.62 -5.39 -21.26
CA LYS A 5 -8.38 -4.00 -21.68
C LYS A 5 -6.88 -3.67 -21.65
N PRO A 6 -6.40 -2.77 -22.53
CA PRO A 6 -5.01 -2.34 -22.48
C PRO A 6 -4.62 -1.80 -21.12
N LEU A 7 -3.47 -2.25 -20.62
CA LEU A 7 -2.91 -1.79 -19.35
C LEU A 7 -2.21 -0.44 -19.55
N PRO A 8 -2.21 0.44 -18.54
CA PRO A 8 -1.50 1.71 -18.62
C PRO A 8 0.00 1.53 -18.86
N ALA A 9 0.64 2.51 -19.49
CA ALA A 9 2.08 2.50 -19.67
C ALA A 9 2.80 2.47 -18.31
N GLY A 10 3.89 1.72 -18.23
CA GLY A 10 4.64 1.54 -16.98
C GLY A 10 3.98 0.60 -15.96
N THR A 11 2.97 -0.18 -16.35
CA THR A 11 2.44 -1.24 -15.49
C THR A 11 3.53 -2.25 -15.13
N GLU A 12 3.57 -2.62 -13.85
CA GLU A 12 4.52 -3.56 -13.28
C GLU A 12 3.76 -4.72 -12.64
N LEU A 13 4.35 -5.92 -12.72
CA LEU A 13 3.84 -7.11 -12.06
C LEU A 13 4.50 -7.27 -10.69
N TRP A 14 3.67 -7.40 -9.67
CA TRP A 14 4.09 -7.61 -8.28
C TRP A 14 3.50 -8.93 -7.76
N LYS A 15 4.29 -9.62 -6.94
CA LYS A 15 3.86 -10.82 -6.22
C LYS A 15 3.90 -10.55 -4.73
N TRP A 16 2.95 -11.13 -4.01
CA TRP A 16 3.01 -11.20 -2.56
C TRP A 16 3.53 -12.57 -2.17
N GLY A 17 4.54 -12.58 -1.29
CA GLY A 17 4.97 -13.81 -0.66
C GLY A 17 6.37 -13.72 -0.09
N ARG A 18 6.94 -14.90 0.17
CA ARG A 18 8.30 -15.05 0.66
C ARG A 18 9.30 -15.00 -0.49
N THR A 19 10.53 -14.66 -0.18
CA THR A 19 11.68 -14.82 -1.08
C THR A 19 12.81 -15.54 -0.33
N ALA A 20 13.81 -16.05 -1.07
CA ALA A 20 14.93 -16.76 -0.46
C ALA A 20 15.68 -15.92 0.59
N ASP A 21 15.76 -14.60 0.36
CA ASP A 21 16.42 -13.61 1.22
C ASP A 21 15.51 -13.02 2.30
N ASN A 22 14.17 -13.08 2.12
CA ASN A 22 13.21 -12.58 3.09
C ASN A 22 12.03 -13.54 3.26
N GLN A 23 12.04 -14.26 4.37
CA GLN A 23 11.03 -15.24 4.74
C GLN A 23 9.75 -14.61 5.32
N ASN A 24 9.67 -13.29 5.49
CA ASN A 24 8.41 -12.64 5.84
C ASN A 24 7.66 -12.28 4.56
N PRO A 25 6.35 -12.59 4.45
CA PRO A 25 5.57 -12.21 3.28
C PRO A 25 5.62 -10.71 3.01
N HIS A 26 5.96 -10.34 1.79
CA HIS A 26 6.05 -8.95 1.36
C HIS A 26 5.74 -8.82 -0.14
N TRP A 27 5.51 -7.60 -0.60
CA TRP A 27 5.35 -7.29 -2.02
C TRP A 27 6.73 -7.12 -2.67
N TYR A 28 6.96 -7.79 -3.79
CA TYR A 28 8.15 -7.60 -4.62
C TYR A 28 7.81 -7.70 -6.11
N ARG A 29 8.66 -7.10 -6.94
CA ARG A 29 8.47 -7.03 -8.38
C ARG A 29 9.04 -8.25 -9.08
N ILE A 30 8.29 -8.80 -10.02
CA ILE A 30 8.75 -9.87 -10.92
C ILE A 30 9.08 -9.29 -12.31
N PRO A 31 10.22 -9.68 -12.91
CA PRO A 31 10.51 -9.39 -14.30
C PRO A 31 9.37 -9.85 -15.20
N SER A 32 8.77 -8.90 -15.91
CA SER A 32 7.59 -9.15 -16.74
C SER A 32 7.58 -8.24 -17.95
N THR A 33 6.95 -8.72 -19.01
CA THR A 33 6.72 -7.97 -20.25
C THR A 33 5.24 -7.67 -20.40
N VAL A 34 4.89 -6.39 -20.41
CA VAL A 34 3.51 -5.92 -20.63
C VAL A 34 3.34 -5.48 -22.09
N LYS A 35 2.40 -6.09 -22.81
CA LYS A 35 2.05 -5.75 -24.20
C LYS A 35 0.54 -5.56 -24.32
N GLY A 36 0.11 -4.30 -24.38
CA GLY A 36 -1.31 -3.96 -24.42
C GLY A 36 -2.03 -4.48 -23.16
N GLN A 37 -2.88 -5.48 -23.33
CA GLN A 37 -3.66 -6.10 -22.24
C GLN A 37 -3.04 -7.40 -21.70
N VAL A 38 -1.87 -7.80 -22.22
CA VAL A 38 -1.24 -9.08 -21.88
C VAL A 38 0.03 -8.85 -21.07
N VAL A 39 0.18 -9.60 -19.99
CA VAL A 39 1.40 -9.65 -19.17
C VAL A 39 2.00 -11.04 -19.27
N ASN A 40 3.26 -11.10 -19.71
CA ASN A 40 4.05 -12.32 -19.81
C ASN A 40 5.18 -12.30 -18.78
N PHE A 41 5.38 -13.39 -18.07
CA PHE A 41 6.41 -13.59 -17.07
C PHE A 41 6.65 -15.09 -16.91
N GLU A 42 7.80 -15.46 -16.37
CA GLU A 42 8.18 -16.84 -16.08
C GLU A 42 8.36 -16.98 -14.57
N LEU A 43 7.84 -18.08 -14.02
CA LEU A 43 8.05 -18.47 -12.63
C LEU A 43 8.61 -19.88 -12.60
N GLN A 44 9.38 -20.16 -11.56
CA GLN A 44 9.87 -21.49 -11.25
C GLN A 44 9.18 -21.97 -9.97
N ASP A 45 8.66 -23.20 -10.03
CA ASP A 45 8.11 -23.93 -8.88
C ASP A 45 9.12 -24.05 -7.74
N GLY A 46 8.73 -23.63 -6.54
CA GLY A 46 9.59 -23.46 -5.38
C GLY A 46 10.56 -22.26 -5.44
N GLY A 47 10.36 -21.34 -6.40
CA GLY A 47 11.19 -20.17 -6.62
C GLY A 47 10.49 -18.85 -6.27
N PRO A 48 11.14 -17.69 -6.51
CA PRO A 48 10.50 -16.39 -6.31
C PRO A 48 9.23 -16.25 -7.16
N GLY A 49 8.16 -15.77 -6.54
CA GLY A 49 6.82 -15.65 -7.11
C GLY A 49 5.90 -16.82 -6.77
N ASP A 50 6.41 -17.83 -6.06
CA ASP A 50 5.68 -18.94 -5.47
C ASP A 50 5.65 -18.76 -3.94
N ASP A 51 4.46 -18.57 -3.35
CA ASP A 51 4.33 -18.06 -1.97
C ASP A 51 4.93 -19.00 -0.91
N ASP A 52 4.83 -20.32 -1.11
CA ASP A 52 5.30 -21.33 -0.15
C ASP A 52 6.75 -21.79 -0.38
N LEU A 53 7.36 -21.39 -1.51
CA LEU A 53 8.72 -21.75 -1.93
C LEU A 53 8.96 -23.27 -1.98
N THR A 54 7.92 -24.07 -2.17
CA THR A 54 8.00 -25.53 -2.20
C THR A 54 7.92 -26.03 -3.64
N LYS A 55 8.79 -26.98 -3.99
CA LYS A 55 8.76 -27.60 -5.32
C LYS A 55 7.84 -28.81 -5.33
N ASP A 56 6.53 -28.57 -5.38
CA ASP A 56 5.50 -29.61 -5.37
C ASP A 56 4.64 -29.67 -6.64
N GLY A 57 4.95 -28.82 -7.63
CA GLY A 57 4.22 -28.71 -8.89
C GLY A 57 2.99 -27.79 -8.81
N GLN A 58 2.75 -27.11 -7.69
CA GLN A 58 1.77 -26.04 -7.57
C GLN A 58 2.48 -24.71 -7.31
N ILE A 59 2.16 -23.72 -8.14
CA ILE A 59 2.64 -22.35 -7.92
C ILE A 59 1.52 -21.56 -7.27
N ALA A 60 1.68 -21.25 -5.99
CA ALA A 60 0.81 -20.33 -5.29
C ALA A 60 1.14 -18.90 -5.72
N ASP A 61 0.29 -18.34 -6.59
CA ASP A 61 0.54 -17.06 -7.27
C ASP A 61 -0.37 -15.90 -6.84
N PRO A 62 -0.15 -15.26 -5.67
CA PRO A 62 -0.78 -14.00 -5.31
C PRO A 62 -0.18 -12.84 -6.13
N THR A 63 -0.95 -12.33 -7.10
CA THR A 63 -0.50 -11.28 -8.03
C THR A 63 -1.19 -9.94 -7.81
N ALA A 64 -0.44 -8.85 -7.98
CA ALA A 64 -0.96 -7.51 -8.18
C ALA A 64 -0.35 -6.83 -9.41
N LEU A 65 -1.14 -6.01 -10.11
CA LEU A 65 -0.64 -5.07 -11.10
C LEU A 65 -0.55 -3.68 -10.48
N VAL A 66 0.61 -3.07 -10.59
CA VAL A 66 0.87 -1.73 -10.06
C VAL A 66 1.26 -0.83 -11.22
N THR A 67 0.60 0.31 -11.36
CA THR A 67 1.04 1.39 -12.24
C THR A 67 1.62 2.48 -11.35
N PRO A 68 2.95 2.60 -11.25
CA PRO A 68 3.56 3.65 -10.45
C PRO A 68 3.09 5.00 -10.99
N LYS A 69 2.39 5.76 -10.15
CA LYS A 69 2.16 7.16 -10.46
C LYS A 69 3.53 7.82 -10.43
N ALA A 70 3.93 8.47 -11.52
CA ALA A 70 5.15 9.27 -11.53
C ALA A 70 5.12 10.19 -10.30
N VAL A 71 6.09 10.00 -9.40
CA VAL A 71 6.32 10.95 -8.32
C VAL A 71 6.81 12.22 -9.03
N PRO A 72 6.08 13.35 -8.94
CA PRO A 72 6.56 14.59 -9.52
C PRO A 72 8.00 14.83 -9.04
N PRO A 73 8.95 15.16 -9.92
CA PRO A 73 10.36 15.27 -9.58
C PRO A 73 10.52 16.30 -8.48
N THR A 74 10.62 15.87 -7.21
CA THR A 74 10.74 16.71 -6.00
C THR A 74 10.16 18.12 -6.20
N GLY A 75 8.93 18.18 -6.73
CA GLY A 75 8.25 19.44 -6.95
C GLY A 75 7.73 19.84 -5.60
N ASP A 76 8.17 21.01 -5.13
CA ASP A 76 7.89 21.59 -3.82
C ASP A 76 6.67 20.96 -3.17
N ALA A 77 6.87 20.23 -2.07
CA ALA A 77 5.80 19.60 -1.33
C ALA A 77 4.65 20.61 -1.21
N VAL A 78 3.55 20.35 -1.94
CA VAL A 78 2.45 21.30 -1.97
C VAL A 78 1.86 21.31 -0.58
N ALA A 79 1.99 22.44 0.11
CA ALA A 79 1.49 22.59 1.46
C ALA A 79 0.00 22.23 1.46
N VAL A 80 -0.37 21.23 2.25
CA VAL A 80 -1.79 20.91 2.47
C VAL A 80 -2.39 22.12 3.20
N PRO A 81 -3.44 22.76 2.66
CA PRO A 81 -4.03 23.91 3.29
C PRO A 81 -4.55 23.53 4.68
N THR A 82 -4.07 24.24 5.70
CA THR A 82 -4.56 24.10 7.07
C THR A 82 -5.62 25.16 7.36
N LEU A 83 -6.42 24.92 8.39
CA LEU A 83 -7.28 25.97 8.94
C LEU A 83 -6.41 27.11 9.48
N SER A 84 -6.90 28.34 9.38
CA SER A 84 -6.32 29.48 10.09
C SER A 84 -6.35 29.23 11.61
N ALA A 85 -5.57 29.99 12.37
CA ALA A 85 -5.57 29.89 13.84
C ALA A 85 -7.00 29.99 14.44
N TRP A 86 -7.86 30.82 13.85
CA TRP A 86 -9.27 30.95 14.25
C TRP A 86 -10.11 29.74 13.88
N GLY A 87 -9.86 29.14 12.71
CA GLY A 87 -10.55 27.91 12.30
C GLY A 87 -10.19 26.72 13.20
N LEU A 88 -8.91 26.59 13.57
CA LEU A 88 -8.47 25.58 14.54
C LEU A 88 -9.08 25.79 15.92
N LEU A 89 -9.17 27.05 16.38
CA LEU A 89 -9.78 27.39 17.65
C LEU A 89 -11.28 27.07 17.67
N ALA A 90 -12.02 27.41 16.60
CA ALA A 90 -13.43 27.06 16.46
C ALA A 90 -13.66 25.54 16.47
N LEU A 91 -12.80 24.79 15.76
CA LEU A 91 -12.83 23.33 15.77
C LEU A 91 -12.57 22.78 17.18
N ALA A 92 -11.57 23.28 17.90
CA ALA A 92 -11.27 22.86 19.26
C ALA A 92 -12.44 23.13 20.23
N LEU A 93 -13.07 24.30 20.13
CA LEU A 93 -14.23 24.65 20.96
C LEU A 93 -15.45 23.75 20.69
N SER A 94 -15.60 23.25 19.46
CA SER A 94 -16.71 22.34 19.11
C SER A 94 -16.68 21.00 19.87
N PHE A 95 -15.53 20.60 20.41
CA PHE A 95 -15.37 19.38 21.20
C PHE A 95 -15.67 19.56 22.71
N LEU A 96 -15.80 20.80 23.20
CA LEU A 96 -16.13 21.08 24.60
C LEU A 96 -17.41 20.41 25.14
N PRO A 97 -18.53 20.28 24.41
CA PRO A 97 -19.72 19.62 24.93
C PRO A 97 -19.56 18.11 25.16
N PHE A 98 -18.46 17.49 24.68
CA PHE A 98 -18.17 16.06 24.86
C PHE A 98 -17.07 15.79 25.89
N ALA A 99 -16.51 16.83 26.54
CA ALA A 99 -15.51 16.64 27.58
C ALA A 99 -16.20 16.12 28.86
N PRO A 100 -15.89 14.90 29.36
CA PRO A 100 -16.35 14.51 30.68
C PRO A 100 -15.71 15.45 31.70
N LEU A 101 -16.53 16.21 32.45
CA LEU A 101 -16.05 16.93 33.61
C LEU A 101 -15.39 15.91 34.55
N VAL A 102 -14.06 15.90 34.61
CA VAL A 102 -13.32 15.22 35.67
C VAL A 102 -13.62 15.98 36.95
N GLN A 103 -14.71 15.57 37.61
CA GLN A 103 -15.13 16.11 38.88
C GLN A 103 -14.10 15.66 39.93
N ARG A 104 -13.25 16.61 40.34
CA ARG A 104 -12.21 16.42 41.36
C ARG A 104 -12.86 15.98 42.68
N TYR A 105 -12.63 14.72 43.09
CA TYR A 105 -12.94 14.28 44.44
C TYR A 105 -11.90 14.82 45.43
N THR A 106 -12.11 16.04 45.93
CA THR A 106 -11.45 16.49 47.18
C THR A 106 -12.29 16.06 48.38
N ARG A 107 -12.00 14.88 48.94
CA ARG A 107 -12.44 14.52 50.30
C ARG A 107 -11.50 15.18 51.31
N LYS A 108 -11.95 16.23 51.99
CA LYS A 108 -11.35 16.65 53.26
C LYS A 108 -11.75 15.63 54.33
N ARG A 109 -10.76 15.09 55.05
CA ARG A 109 -10.94 14.51 56.40
C ARG A 109 -10.64 15.60 57.42
#